data_AF-A0A9C9BV14-F1
#
_entry.id   AF-A0A9C9BV14-F1
#
_cell.length_a   1.000
_cell.length_b   1.000
_cell.length_c   1.000
_cell.angle_alpha   90.00
_cell.angle_beta   90.00
_cell.angle_gamma   90.00
#
_symmetry.space_group_name_H-M   'P 1'
#
loop_
_entity.id
_entity.type
_entity.pdbx_description
1 polymer ?
#
loop_
_entity_poly.entity_id
_entity_poly.type
_entity_poly.pdbx_seq_one_letter_code
_entity_poly.pdbx_strand_id
1 'polypeptide(L)'
;GEDSRRPSAWELAEGYADHWPDLDAYLSFLYPRLRLMHRLLSPRGTLYLHLDWHANAYARLLLDEIFGAERLLNEIVWVYHGPSPIRSAFNRKHDTILAYTKSKDYYFDADAVREPYNPNTVKTFRSSPKAGFGKVPDLGRGKVPEDWWYFPVVARLHSERTGYPTQKPEALLERIVKASSPEGGLVGDFFCGSGTTAAVAARLGRRFVAADASPRAVFTLQARLAEFSGEAALIQETEAAPKGDSSPAGDWPRPHWEADSLLGGAVTLERAAIPPSLFYWEVDPNWDGRVFRSAAQAVRPWRKGEIGTRLRLSGVGGKVCVRFRKITGETRRVVLET
;
A
#
# COMPACT_ATOMS: atom_id res chain seq x y z
N GLY A 1 9.40 31.20 -0.26
CA GLY A 1 10.29 31.13 0.90
C GLY A 1 10.81 29.71 0.97
N GLU A 2 12.12 29.53 0.88
CA GLU A 2 12.77 28.21 0.88
C GLU A 2 12.26 27.35 2.04
N ASP A 3 11.80 26.15 1.70
CA ASP A 3 11.39 25.14 2.67
C ASP A 3 12.65 24.65 3.38
N SER A 4 12.79 24.98 4.67
CA SER A 4 13.91 24.57 5.54
C SER A 4 14.05 23.05 5.72
N ARG A 5 13.22 22.25 5.05
CA ARG A 5 13.28 20.79 4.97
C ARG A 5 13.89 20.27 3.67
N ARG A 6 14.37 21.15 2.78
CA ARG A 6 15.05 20.81 1.52
C ARG A 6 16.48 21.36 1.51
N PRO A 7 17.48 20.64 2.07
CA PRO A 7 18.87 20.96 1.81
C PRO A 7 19.11 20.88 0.31
N SER A 8 19.91 21.80 -0.25
CA SER A 8 20.26 21.86 -1.68
C SER A 8 20.89 20.58 -2.26
N ALA A 9 21.28 19.64 -1.40
CA ALA A 9 21.85 18.34 -1.74
C ALA A 9 20.84 17.18 -1.77
N TRP A 10 19.55 17.42 -1.52
CA TRP A 10 18.51 16.38 -1.54
C TRP A 10 17.80 16.41 -2.88
N GLU A 11 18.17 15.52 -3.79
CA GLU A 11 17.29 15.14 -4.88
C GLU A 11 16.07 14.43 -4.28
N LEU A 12 14.87 14.98 -4.51
CA LEU A 12 13.64 14.23 -4.28
C LEU A 12 13.71 13.02 -5.18
N ALA A 13 13.93 11.83 -4.61
CA ALA A 13 13.89 10.59 -5.36
C ALA A 13 12.60 10.57 -6.19
N GLU A 14 12.73 10.39 -7.50
CA GLU A 14 11.62 10.51 -8.45
C GLU A 14 10.52 9.49 -8.09
N GLY A 15 9.28 9.98 -8.00
CA GLY A 15 8.09 9.15 -7.91
C GLY A 15 7.54 8.85 -9.30
N TYR A 16 6.31 8.35 -9.40
CA TYR A 16 5.56 8.42 -10.66
C TYR A 16 5.54 9.87 -11.16
N ALA A 17 5.64 10.09 -12.47
CA ALA A 17 5.53 11.41 -13.09
C ALA A 17 4.08 11.89 -12.95
N ASP A 18 3.78 12.48 -11.80
CA ASP A 18 2.48 13.03 -11.39
C ASP A 18 2.30 14.44 -11.95
N HIS A 19 2.49 14.58 -13.27
CA HIS A 19 2.41 15.87 -13.95
C HIS A 19 1.66 15.70 -15.27
N TRP A 20 0.52 16.39 -15.38
CA TRP A 20 -0.26 16.50 -16.60
C TRP A 20 -0.22 17.94 -17.12
N PRO A 21 -0.24 18.13 -18.44
CA PRO A 21 -0.24 19.48 -19.02
C PRO A 21 -1.48 20.29 -18.61
N ASP A 22 -2.61 19.63 -18.43
CA ASP A 22 -3.89 20.22 -18.04
C ASP A 22 -4.80 19.16 -17.36
N LEU A 23 -5.97 19.62 -16.92
CA LEU A 23 -6.99 18.77 -16.30
C LEU A 23 -7.54 17.72 -17.29
N ASP A 24 -7.71 18.07 -18.56
CA ASP A 24 -8.29 17.16 -19.55
C ASP A 24 -7.37 15.96 -19.81
N ALA A 25 -6.05 16.18 -19.84
CA ALA A 25 -5.06 15.12 -19.93
C ALA A 25 -5.09 14.21 -18.69
N TYR A 26 -5.28 14.78 -17.49
CA TYR A 26 -5.45 14.01 -16.26
C TYR A 26 -6.71 13.15 -16.29
N LEU A 27 -7.85 13.72 -16.69
CA LEU A 27 -9.12 13.00 -16.77
C LEU A 27 -9.09 11.91 -17.87
N SER A 28 -8.47 12.20 -19.01
CA SER A 28 -8.25 11.23 -20.10
C SER A 28 -7.37 10.07 -19.66
N PHE A 29 -6.37 10.35 -18.82
CA PHE A 29 -5.58 9.31 -18.17
C PHE A 29 -6.45 8.47 -17.22
N LEU A 30 -7.23 9.12 -16.35
CA LEU A 30 -7.94 8.49 -15.25
C LEU A 30 -9.11 7.61 -15.71
N TYR A 31 -9.92 8.09 -16.67
CA TYR A 31 -11.15 7.43 -17.13
C TYR A 31 -10.99 5.95 -17.51
N PRO A 32 -10.07 5.53 -18.41
CA PRO A 32 -9.95 4.13 -18.79
C PRO A 32 -9.53 3.25 -17.62
N ARG A 33 -8.75 3.77 -16.65
CA ARG A 33 -8.39 3.02 -15.44
C ARG A 33 -9.62 2.82 -14.55
N LEU A 34 -10.39 3.87 -14.27
CA LEU A 34 -11.62 3.77 -13.46
C LEU A 34 -12.62 2.79 -14.09
N ARG A 35 -12.77 2.82 -15.42
CA ARG A 35 -13.64 1.88 -16.14
C ARG A 35 -13.17 0.42 -16.01
N LEU A 36 -11.86 0.17 -16.05
CA LEU A 36 -11.31 -1.16 -15.80
C LEU A 36 -11.48 -1.60 -14.33
N MET A 37 -11.23 -0.72 -13.38
CA MET A 37 -11.45 -1.00 -11.95
C MET A 37 -12.92 -1.35 -11.68
N HIS A 38 -13.86 -0.59 -12.27
CA HIS A 38 -15.29 -0.91 -12.21
C HIS A 38 -15.59 -2.30 -12.77
N ARG A 39 -15.01 -2.68 -13.92
CA ARG A 39 -15.17 -4.03 -14.50
C ARG A 39 -14.66 -5.12 -13.57
N LEU A 40 -13.49 -4.94 -12.96
CA LEU A 40 -12.83 -5.92 -12.08
C LEU A 40 -13.51 -6.05 -10.71
N LEU A 41 -14.16 -4.99 -10.23
CA LEU A 41 -14.80 -4.97 -8.93
C LEU A 41 -15.92 -6.04 -8.86
N SER A 42 -16.05 -6.75 -7.74
CA SER A 42 -17.18 -7.69 -7.57
C SER A 42 -18.50 -6.93 -7.44
N PRO A 43 -19.67 -7.56 -7.68
CA PRO A 43 -20.96 -6.91 -7.42
C PRO A 43 -21.10 -6.37 -5.99
N ARG A 44 -20.41 -6.98 -5.03
CA ARG A 44 -20.40 -6.55 -3.62
C ARG A 44 -19.30 -5.55 -3.27
N GLY A 45 -18.49 -5.13 -4.24
CA GLY A 45 -17.29 -4.33 -4.01
C GLY A 45 -17.55 -2.82 -4.00
N THR A 46 -16.64 -2.12 -3.33
CA THR A 46 -16.62 -0.67 -3.19
C THR A 46 -15.29 -0.12 -3.73
N LEU A 47 -15.36 0.93 -4.56
CA LEU A 47 -14.22 1.71 -5.01
C LEU A 47 -14.06 2.94 -4.09
N TYR A 48 -12.83 3.20 -3.66
CA TYR A 48 -12.46 4.44 -2.96
C TYR A 48 -11.46 5.23 -3.81
N LEU A 49 -11.79 6.47 -4.17
CA LEU A 49 -10.92 7.34 -4.95
C LEU A 49 -10.55 8.58 -4.13
N HIS A 50 -9.28 8.67 -3.74
CA HIS A 50 -8.72 9.82 -3.01
C HIS A 50 -8.23 10.90 -3.98
N LEU A 51 -8.66 12.14 -3.76
CA LEU A 51 -8.34 13.30 -4.59
C LEU A 51 -8.19 14.55 -3.73
N ASP A 52 -7.45 15.52 -4.25
CA ASP A 52 -7.43 16.87 -3.71
C ASP A 52 -8.56 17.73 -4.32
N TRP A 53 -8.57 19.01 -3.96
CA TRP A 53 -9.58 19.98 -4.39
C TRP A 53 -9.53 20.32 -5.89
N HIS A 54 -8.44 20.04 -6.61
CA HIS A 54 -8.34 20.39 -8.03
C HIS A 54 -9.18 19.47 -8.90
N ALA A 55 -9.21 18.17 -8.56
CA ALA A 55 -9.78 17.13 -9.42
C ALA A 55 -11.07 16.49 -8.88
N ASN A 56 -11.43 16.70 -7.61
CA ASN A 56 -12.53 15.96 -6.97
C ASN A 56 -13.87 16.04 -7.71
N ALA A 57 -14.31 17.24 -8.11
CA ALA A 57 -15.59 17.47 -8.77
C ALA A 57 -15.63 16.84 -10.17
N TYR A 58 -14.51 16.85 -10.87
CA TYR A 58 -14.42 16.29 -12.22
C TYR A 58 -14.37 14.77 -12.21
N ALA A 59 -13.56 14.20 -11.32
CA ALA A 59 -13.52 12.75 -11.15
C ALA A 59 -14.84 12.18 -10.62
N ARG A 60 -15.57 12.97 -9.81
CA ARG A 60 -16.94 12.65 -9.39
C ARG A 60 -17.87 12.46 -10.59
N LEU A 61 -17.85 13.37 -11.56
CA LEU A 61 -18.66 13.23 -12.79
C LEU A 61 -18.27 11.99 -13.60
N LEU A 62 -16.97 11.67 -13.69
CA LEU A 62 -16.53 10.43 -14.35
C LEU A 62 -17.06 9.18 -13.64
N LEU A 63 -17.05 9.16 -12.31
CA LEU A 63 -17.58 8.05 -11.54
C LEU A 63 -19.10 7.93 -11.65
N ASP A 64 -19.84 9.05 -11.68
CA ASP A 64 -21.28 9.06 -11.94
C ASP A 64 -21.61 8.46 -13.33
N GLU A 65 -20.80 8.74 -14.36
CA GLU A 65 -20.95 8.11 -15.67
C GLU A 65 -20.67 6.60 -15.65
N ILE A 66 -19.61 6.18 -14.93
CA ILE A 66 -19.14 4.79 -14.93
C ILE A 66 -20.02 3.88 -14.07
N PHE A 67 -20.42 4.35 -12.89
CA PHE A 67 -21.15 3.57 -11.87
C PHE A 67 -22.65 3.89 -11.85
N GLY A 68 -23.05 5.11 -12.25
CA GLY A 68 -24.37 5.68 -11.98
C GLY A 68 -24.33 6.61 -10.76
N ALA A 69 -25.00 7.76 -10.86
CA ALA A 69 -24.99 8.78 -9.82
C ALA A 69 -25.58 8.30 -8.48
N GLU A 70 -26.50 7.33 -8.54
CA GLU A 70 -27.12 6.72 -7.38
C GLU A 70 -26.24 5.67 -6.69
N ARG A 71 -25.05 5.39 -7.24
CA ARG A 71 -24.05 4.49 -6.66
C ARG A 71 -23.01 5.18 -5.79
N LEU A 72 -23.03 6.52 -5.72
CA LEU A 72 -22.25 7.22 -4.71
C LEU A 72 -22.73 6.77 -3.32
N LEU A 73 -21.83 6.16 -2.57
CA LEU A 73 -22.08 5.78 -1.19
C LEU A 73 -21.82 6.96 -0.25
N ASN A 74 -20.61 7.53 -0.33
CA ASN A 74 -20.23 8.70 0.47
C ASN A 74 -19.22 9.57 -0.27
N GLU A 75 -19.25 10.86 0.03
CA GLU A 75 -18.13 11.77 -0.17
C GLU A 75 -17.46 11.98 1.19
N ILE A 76 -16.33 11.31 1.40
CA ILE A 76 -15.64 11.29 2.69
C ILE A 76 -14.62 12.42 2.73
N VAL A 77 -14.65 13.22 3.79
CA VAL A 77 -13.73 14.34 4.01
C VAL A 77 -12.62 13.89 4.96
N TRP A 78 -11.43 13.63 4.43
CA TRP A 78 -10.27 13.32 5.26
C TRP A 78 -9.62 14.62 5.75
N VAL A 79 -9.80 14.94 7.03
CA VAL A 79 -9.23 16.12 7.68
C VAL A 79 -7.91 15.82 8.40
N TYR A 80 -7.00 16.78 8.38
CA TYR A 80 -5.68 16.66 9.00
C TYR A 80 -5.10 17.99 9.44
N HIS A 81 -4.20 17.96 10.43
CA HIS A 81 -3.49 19.15 10.90
C HIS A 81 -2.08 19.27 10.32
N GLY A 82 -1.67 20.51 10.06
CA GLY A 82 -0.35 20.84 9.54
C GLY A 82 -0.11 22.34 9.49
N PRO A 83 1.15 22.79 9.48
CA PRO A 83 1.43 24.17 9.12
C PRO A 83 0.86 24.48 7.72
N SER A 84 0.55 25.75 7.47
CA SER A 84 0.07 26.22 6.17
C SER A 84 0.68 27.59 5.92
N PRO A 85 1.32 27.80 4.76
CA PRO A 85 1.87 29.11 4.40
C PRO A 85 0.80 30.07 3.86
N ILE A 86 -0.44 29.61 3.66
CA ILE A 86 -1.53 30.43 3.12
C ILE A 86 -1.89 31.54 4.12
N ARG A 87 -1.89 32.79 3.65
CA ARG A 87 -2.27 33.98 4.44
C ARG A 87 -3.48 34.72 3.88
N SER A 88 -3.88 34.42 2.64
CA SER A 88 -4.94 35.11 1.91
C SER A 88 -6.27 34.34 1.87
N ALA A 89 -6.35 33.16 2.46
CA ALA A 89 -7.53 32.31 2.48
C ALA A 89 -7.49 31.35 3.68
N PHE A 90 -8.59 30.62 3.91
CA PHE A 90 -8.60 29.53 4.88
C PHE A 90 -7.59 28.45 4.51
N ASN A 91 -6.99 27.86 5.54
CA ASN A 91 -6.04 26.78 5.38
C ASN A 91 -6.74 25.55 4.81
N ARG A 92 -6.25 25.06 3.67
CA ARG A 92 -6.68 23.79 3.10
C ARG A 92 -6.16 22.65 3.99
N LYS A 93 -7.07 21.95 4.66
CA LYS A 93 -6.78 20.94 5.69
C LYS A 93 -7.65 19.69 5.55
N HIS A 94 -8.10 19.44 4.33
CA HIS A 94 -8.79 18.22 3.99
C HIS A 94 -8.55 17.83 2.55
N ASP A 95 -8.66 16.53 2.32
CA ASP A 95 -8.78 15.93 1.01
C ASP A 95 -10.13 15.20 0.92
N THR A 96 -10.53 14.83 -0.29
CA THR A 96 -11.80 14.14 -0.55
C THR A 96 -11.53 12.68 -0.92
N ILE A 97 -12.36 11.76 -0.41
CA ILE A 97 -12.36 10.36 -0.81
C ILE A 97 -13.77 10.00 -1.28
N LEU A 98 -13.93 9.76 -2.57
CA LEU A 98 -15.19 9.35 -3.16
C LEU A 98 -15.36 7.84 -3.01
N ALA A 99 -16.45 7.40 -2.39
CA ALA A 99 -16.79 5.99 -2.24
C ALA A 99 -17.96 5.62 -3.16
N TYR A 100 -17.73 4.67 -4.06
CA TYR A 100 -18.73 4.16 -5.00
C TYR A 100 -18.94 2.67 -4.85
N THR A 101 -20.18 2.23 -4.93
CA THR A 101 -20.54 0.81 -4.85
C THR A 101 -20.86 0.27 -6.24
N LYS A 102 -20.41 -0.95 -6.55
CA LYS A 102 -20.75 -1.55 -7.85
C LYS A 102 -22.24 -1.87 -7.98
N SER A 103 -22.90 -2.18 -6.87
CA SER A 103 -24.32 -2.47 -6.83
C SER A 103 -24.90 -2.12 -5.46
N LYS A 104 -26.23 -2.24 -5.34
CA LYS A 104 -26.94 -2.11 -4.06
C LYS A 104 -26.58 -3.19 -3.03
N ASP A 105 -26.00 -4.32 -3.46
CA ASP A 105 -25.70 -5.47 -2.61
C ASP A 105 -24.24 -5.46 -2.07
N TYR A 106 -23.68 -4.26 -1.92
CA TYR A 106 -22.30 -4.06 -1.46
C TYR A 106 -22.07 -4.59 -0.05
N TYR A 107 -20.81 -4.98 0.25
CA TYR A 107 -20.39 -5.36 1.59
C TYR A 107 -20.06 -4.11 2.42
N PHE A 108 -20.63 -4.02 3.62
CA PHE A 108 -20.25 -3.01 4.61
C PHE A 108 -20.34 -3.58 6.03
N ASP A 109 -19.21 -3.66 6.72
CA ASP A 109 -19.12 -4.05 8.11
C ASP A 109 -19.09 -2.81 9.00
N ALA A 110 -20.28 -2.41 9.45
CA ALA A 110 -20.45 -1.27 10.33
C ALA A 110 -19.78 -1.49 11.70
N ASP A 111 -19.79 -2.73 12.20
CA ASP A 111 -19.29 -3.05 13.54
C ASP A 111 -17.76 -3.01 13.60
N ALA A 112 -17.08 -3.42 12.53
CA ALA A 112 -15.63 -3.38 12.43
C ALA A 112 -15.02 -1.96 12.47
N VAL A 113 -15.83 -0.92 12.25
CA VAL A 113 -15.37 0.47 12.22
C VAL A 113 -15.98 1.37 13.29
N ARG A 114 -16.77 0.81 14.21
CA ARG A 114 -17.37 1.62 15.27
C ARG A 114 -16.32 2.28 16.16
N GLU A 115 -16.64 3.47 16.61
CA GLU A 115 -15.87 4.21 17.59
C GLU A 115 -16.72 4.50 18.84
N PRO A 116 -16.10 4.59 20.02
CA PRO A 116 -16.79 5.01 21.22
C PRO A 116 -17.46 6.37 21.03
N TYR A 117 -18.63 6.54 21.65
CA TYR A 117 -19.25 7.87 21.72
C TYR A 117 -18.34 8.85 22.47
N ASN A 118 -18.43 10.12 22.11
CA ASN A 118 -17.79 11.18 22.86
C ASN A 118 -18.26 11.11 24.34
N PRO A 119 -17.36 11.26 25.33
CA PRO A 119 -17.72 11.21 26.75
C PRO A 119 -18.87 12.17 27.13
N ASN A 120 -18.95 13.33 26.48
CA ASN A 120 -20.05 14.27 26.70
C ASN A 120 -21.38 13.70 26.22
N THR A 121 -21.42 13.05 25.05
CA THR A 121 -22.61 12.35 24.55
C THR A 121 -23.05 11.26 25.53
N VAL A 122 -22.11 10.44 26.01
CA VAL A 122 -22.38 9.39 27.01
C VAL A 122 -22.98 10.01 28.28
N LYS A 123 -22.42 11.11 28.78
CA LYS A 123 -22.93 11.85 29.94
C LYS A 123 -24.34 12.38 29.70
N THR A 124 -24.60 12.96 28.54
CA THR A 124 -25.92 13.49 28.17
C THR A 124 -26.99 12.39 28.18
N PHE A 125 -26.72 11.25 27.55
CA PHE A 125 -27.67 10.13 27.53
C PHE A 125 -27.87 9.49 28.92
N ARG A 126 -26.84 9.48 29.77
CA ARG A 126 -26.98 9.08 31.18
C ARG A 126 -27.85 10.05 31.98
N SER A 127 -27.78 11.34 31.68
CA SER A 127 -28.58 12.37 32.38
C SER A 127 -30.03 12.47 31.90
N SER A 128 -30.31 12.11 30.65
CA SER A 128 -31.66 12.15 30.09
C SER A 128 -31.83 11.10 28.99
N PRO A 129 -32.65 10.05 29.23
CA PRO A 129 -33.01 9.07 28.21
C PRO A 129 -33.75 9.68 27.00
N LYS A 130 -34.28 10.90 27.15
CA LYS A 130 -34.99 11.63 26.09
C LYS A 130 -34.06 12.44 25.17
N ALA A 131 -32.75 12.49 25.46
CA ALA A 131 -31.80 13.32 24.71
C ALA A 131 -31.63 12.94 23.23
N GLY A 132 -31.99 11.72 22.83
CA GLY A 132 -31.84 11.21 21.47
C GLY A 132 -33.08 11.34 20.59
N PHE A 133 -33.94 12.34 20.81
CA PHE A 133 -35.22 12.47 20.07
C PHE A 133 -36.05 11.17 20.11
N GLY A 134 -36.08 10.50 21.27
CA GLY A 134 -36.77 9.23 21.48
C GLY A 134 -35.98 7.97 21.13
N LYS A 135 -34.75 8.09 20.60
CA LYS A 135 -33.85 6.94 20.36
C LYS A 135 -32.84 6.81 21.50
N VAL A 136 -32.74 5.61 22.06
CA VAL A 136 -31.69 5.25 23.04
C VAL A 136 -30.59 4.51 22.29
N PRO A 137 -29.40 5.09 22.12
CA PRO A 137 -28.29 4.40 21.47
C PRO A 137 -27.68 3.34 22.39
N ASP A 138 -27.11 2.30 21.78
CA ASP A 138 -26.22 1.39 22.49
C ASP A 138 -24.86 2.08 22.71
N LEU A 139 -24.70 2.69 23.87
CA LEU A 139 -23.49 3.42 24.24
C LEU A 139 -22.27 2.50 24.37
N GLY A 140 -22.48 1.22 24.66
CA GLY A 140 -21.40 0.23 24.80
C GLY A 140 -20.89 -0.25 23.45
N ARG A 141 -21.79 -0.44 22.47
CA ARG A 141 -21.43 -0.82 21.10
C ARG A 141 -20.77 0.32 20.31
N GLY A 142 -21.00 1.56 20.69
CA GLY A 142 -20.43 2.74 20.02
C GLY A 142 -21.19 3.13 18.74
N LYS A 143 -20.68 4.14 18.04
CA LYS A 143 -21.27 4.67 16.80
C LYS A 143 -20.46 4.27 15.58
N VAL A 144 -21.11 4.20 14.43
CA VAL A 144 -20.41 4.25 13.14
C VAL A 144 -19.83 5.67 13.00
N PRO A 145 -18.56 5.83 12.60
CA PRO A 145 -17.96 7.15 12.40
C PRO A 145 -18.72 7.92 11.32
N GLU A 146 -18.71 9.25 11.43
CA GLU A 146 -19.19 10.13 10.38
C GLU A 146 -18.35 9.98 9.10
N ASP A 147 -18.73 10.64 8.01
CA ASP A 147 -17.97 10.70 6.76
C ASP A 147 -16.92 11.83 6.74
N TRP A 148 -16.67 12.50 7.87
CA TRP A 148 -15.50 13.37 8.06
C TRP A 148 -14.51 12.69 9.01
N TRP A 149 -13.31 12.38 8.52
CA TRP A 149 -12.35 11.55 9.24
C TRP A 149 -11.11 12.31 9.61
N TYR A 150 -10.76 12.35 10.89
CA TYR A 150 -9.46 12.85 11.31
C TYR A 150 -8.41 11.73 11.29
N PHE A 151 -7.41 11.88 10.41
CA PHE A 151 -6.18 11.09 10.46
C PHE A 151 -4.98 11.99 10.19
N PRO A 152 -3.90 11.93 10.98
CA PRO A 152 -2.72 12.74 10.73
C PRO A 152 -2.00 12.31 9.45
N VAL A 153 -1.35 13.26 8.77
CA VAL A 153 -0.44 12.94 7.67
C VAL A 153 0.78 12.15 8.17
N VAL A 154 1.32 11.24 7.35
CA VAL A 154 2.44 10.35 7.71
C VAL A 154 3.72 11.10 8.10
N ALA A 155 3.87 12.35 7.64
CA ALA A 155 4.89 13.26 8.14
C ALA A 155 4.80 13.52 9.67
N ARG A 156 3.82 12.99 10.40
CA ARG A 156 3.77 12.99 11.88
C ARG A 156 3.93 11.60 12.50
N LEU A 157 3.87 10.53 11.71
CA LEU A 157 3.87 9.13 12.14
C LEU A 157 5.24 8.49 11.88
N HIS A 158 6.19 8.71 12.79
CA HIS A 158 7.60 8.33 12.57
C HIS A 158 7.82 6.81 12.43
N SER A 159 6.97 6.00 13.07
CA SER A 159 7.02 4.54 13.00
C SER A 159 6.50 3.96 11.68
N GLU A 160 5.70 4.71 10.92
CA GLU A 160 5.09 4.23 9.67
C GLU A 160 5.88 4.67 8.42
N ARG A 161 6.81 5.62 8.55
CA ARG A 161 7.47 6.23 7.38
C ARG A 161 8.38 5.24 6.65
N THR A 162 8.05 4.99 5.39
CA THR A 162 8.89 4.25 4.44
C THR A 162 9.91 5.12 3.70
N GLY A 163 9.76 6.45 3.77
CA GLY A 163 10.52 7.41 2.95
C GLY A 163 9.89 7.70 1.58
N TYR A 164 8.74 7.09 1.25
CA TYR A 164 7.97 7.43 0.05
C TYR A 164 7.23 8.78 0.22
N PRO A 165 7.34 9.74 -0.72
CA PRO A 165 6.89 11.13 -0.50
C PRO A 165 5.40 11.33 -0.19
N THR A 166 4.53 10.49 -0.76
CA THR A 166 3.05 10.65 -0.72
C THR A 166 2.34 9.54 0.06
N GLN A 167 3.06 8.89 0.98
CA GLN A 167 2.54 7.78 1.78
C GLN A 167 1.28 8.18 2.58
N LYS A 168 0.27 7.32 2.53
CA LYS A 168 -0.98 7.44 3.31
C LYS A 168 -0.84 6.77 4.68
N PRO A 169 -1.53 7.29 5.74
CA PRO A 169 -1.46 6.73 7.08
C PRO A 169 -2.20 5.39 7.14
N GLU A 170 -1.64 4.39 7.83
CA GLU A 170 -2.24 3.04 7.87
C GLU A 170 -3.67 3.04 8.42
N ALA A 171 -3.93 3.83 9.46
CA ALA A 171 -5.24 3.89 10.12
C ALA A 171 -6.38 4.33 9.18
N LEU A 172 -6.08 5.18 8.18
CA LEU A 172 -7.05 5.59 7.16
C LEU A 172 -7.45 4.40 6.28
N LEU A 173 -6.46 3.66 5.78
CA LEU A 173 -6.70 2.48 4.92
C LEU A 173 -7.30 1.33 5.73
N GLU A 174 -6.92 1.18 6.99
CA GLU A 174 -7.46 0.17 7.89
C GLU A 174 -8.97 0.33 8.08
N ARG A 175 -9.44 1.56 8.27
CA ARG A 175 -10.89 1.86 8.33
C ARG A 175 -11.60 1.46 7.03
N ILE A 176 -11.03 1.82 5.88
CA ILE A 176 -11.59 1.49 4.56
C ILE A 176 -11.68 -0.03 4.36
N VAL A 177 -10.59 -0.76 4.63
CA VAL A 177 -10.51 -2.21 4.43
C VAL A 177 -11.45 -2.95 5.39
N LYS A 178 -11.50 -2.56 6.66
CA LYS A 178 -12.40 -3.15 7.66
C LYS A 178 -13.87 -2.98 7.27
N ALA A 179 -14.27 -1.77 6.84
CA ALA A 179 -15.63 -1.50 6.42
C ALA A 179 -16.01 -2.30 5.16
N SER A 180 -15.15 -2.31 4.13
CA SER A 180 -15.59 -2.67 2.77
C SER A 180 -15.04 -3.98 2.23
N SER A 181 -14.28 -4.74 3.01
CA SER A 181 -13.76 -6.06 2.60
C SER A 181 -13.88 -7.09 3.73
N PRO A 182 -14.57 -8.22 3.52
CA PRO A 182 -14.61 -9.30 4.51
C PRO A 182 -13.21 -9.91 4.72
N GLU A 183 -13.03 -10.64 5.81
CA GLU A 183 -11.83 -11.46 6.01
C GLU A 183 -11.62 -12.45 4.85
N GLY A 184 -10.37 -12.65 4.42
CA GLY A 184 -10.06 -13.42 3.20
C GLY A 184 -10.47 -12.74 1.88
N GLY A 185 -11.15 -11.59 1.95
CA GLY A 185 -11.53 -10.75 0.82
C GLY A 185 -10.34 -10.25 0.01
N LEU A 186 -10.60 -9.73 -1.18
CA LEU A 186 -9.58 -9.21 -2.09
C LEU A 186 -9.60 -7.69 -2.13
N VAL A 187 -8.45 -7.05 -1.93
CA VAL A 187 -8.26 -5.60 -2.02
C VAL A 187 -7.38 -5.27 -3.24
N GLY A 188 -7.80 -4.32 -4.07
CA GLY A 188 -7.02 -3.87 -5.23
C GLY A 188 -6.51 -2.44 -5.05
N ASP A 189 -5.23 -2.21 -5.33
CA ASP A 189 -4.63 -0.87 -5.36
C ASP A 189 -3.68 -0.73 -6.56
N PHE A 190 -4.13 -0.03 -7.60
CA PHE A 190 -3.39 0.10 -8.86
C PHE A 190 -2.58 1.41 -8.97
N PHE A 191 -2.47 2.13 -7.84
CA PHE A 191 -1.62 3.30 -7.63
C PHE A 191 -0.92 3.16 -6.28
N CYS A 192 -0.33 1.98 -6.04
CA CYS A 192 -0.04 1.56 -4.68
C CYS A 192 1.03 2.40 -3.98
N GLY A 193 1.90 3.08 -4.72
CA GLY A 193 2.95 3.95 -4.19
C GLY A 193 3.76 3.26 -3.10
N SER A 194 3.68 3.79 -1.88
CA SER A 194 4.31 3.24 -0.67
C SER A 194 3.82 1.86 -0.20
N GLY A 195 2.81 1.28 -0.84
CA GLY A 195 2.25 -0.02 -0.50
C GLY A 195 1.37 -0.06 0.76
N THR A 196 0.91 1.09 1.30
CA THR A 196 0.12 1.13 2.54
C THR A 196 -1.11 0.23 2.47
N THR A 197 -1.88 0.28 1.38
CA THR A 197 -3.11 -0.51 1.22
C THR A 197 -2.82 -2.01 1.30
N ALA A 198 -1.79 -2.47 0.59
CA ALA A 198 -1.39 -3.87 0.57
C ALA A 198 -0.88 -4.35 1.94
N ALA A 199 -0.05 -3.54 2.61
CA ALA A 199 0.43 -3.86 3.96
C ALA A 199 -0.72 -3.99 4.98
N VAL A 200 -1.67 -3.05 4.93
CA VAL A 200 -2.88 -3.09 5.79
C VAL A 200 -3.75 -4.28 5.44
N ALA A 201 -4.00 -4.56 4.15
CA ALA A 201 -4.78 -5.70 3.71
C ALA A 201 -4.17 -7.01 4.21
N ALA A 202 -2.86 -7.20 4.02
CA ALA A 202 -2.13 -8.37 4.50
C ALA A 202 -2.25 -8.55 6.02
N ARG A 203 -1.99 -7.47 6.80
CA ARG A 203 -2.10 -7.48 8.27
C ARG A 203 -3.50 -7.85 8.76
N LEU A 204 -4.53 -7.45 8.03
CA LEU A 204 -5.93 -7.75 8.36
C LEU A 204 -6.41 -9.09 7.78
N GLY A 205 -5.53 -9.94 7.23
CA GLY A 205 -5.93 -11.23 6.68
C GLY A 205 -6.74 -11.13 5.38
N ARG A 206 -6.54 -10.08 4.58
CA ARG A 206 -7.10 -9.93 3.23
C ARG A 206 -6.03 -10.28 2.20
N ARG A 207 -6.47 -10.84 1.07
CA ARG A 207 -5.66 -10.96 -0.14
C ARG A 207 -5.58 -9.59 -0.81
N PHE A 208 -4.52 -9.33 -1.56
CA PHE A 208 -4.41 -8.08 -2.30
C PHE A 208 -3.80 -8.26 -3.69
N VAL A 209 -4.13 -7.33 -4.58
CA VAL A 209 -3.42 -7.08 -5.84
C VAL A 209 -2.99 -5.63 -5.82
N ALA A 210 -1.69 -5.40 -5.97
CA ALA A 210 -1.12 -4.06 -6.01
C ALA A 210 -0.34 -3.85 -7.31
N ALA A 211 -0.48 -2.67 -7.89
CA ALA A 211 0.27 -2.28 -9.08
C ALA A 211 0.67 -0.81 -8.99
N ASP A 212 1.79 -0.48 -9.61
CA ASP A 212 2.25 0.90 -9.80
C ASP A 212 3.14 0.96 -11.03
N ALA A 213 3.14 2.09 -11.73
CA ALA A 213 4.02 2.30 -12.88
C ALA A 213 5.46 2.64 -12.45
N SER A 214 5.66 3.10 -11.21
CA SER A 214 6.96 3.41 -10.64
C SER A 214 7.64 2.14 -10.09
N PRO A 215 8.84 1.77 -10.59
CA PRO A 215 9.61 0.67 -10.00
C PRO A 215 9.91 0.88 -8.52
N ARG A 216 10.09 2.14 -8.09
CA ARG A 216 10.30 2.49 -6.67
C ARG A 216 9.09 2.15 -5.81
N ALA A 217 7.88 2.35 -6.30
CA ALA A 217 6.66 2.01 -5.56
C ALA A 217 6.58 0.49 -5.33
N VAL A 218 6.78 -0.29 -6.40
CA VAL A 218 6.83 -1.76 -6.32
C VAL A 218 7.90 -2.22 -5.34
N PHE A 219 9.10 -1.63 -5.40
CA PHE A 219 10.19 -1.90 -4.48
C PHE A 219 9.87 -1.55 -3.02
N THR A 220 9.27 -0.39 -2.78
CA THR A 220 8.87 0.06 -1.43
C THR A 220 7.84 -0.89 -0.84
N LEU A 221 6.86 -1.31 -1.65
CA LEU A 221 5.87 -2.31 -1.26
C LEU A 221 6.54 -3.64 -0.90
N GLN A 222 7.44 -4.15 -1.74
CA GLN A 222 8.12 -5.44 -1.52
C GLN A 222 8.86 -5.47 -0.18
N ALA A 223 9.66 -4.45 0.12
CA ALA A 223 10.36 -4.39 1.40
C ALA A 223 9.42 -4.25 2.59
N ARG A 224 8.35 -3.45 2.45
CA ARG A 224 7.35 -3.32 3.51
C ARG A 224 6.66 -4.64 3.83
N LEU A 225 6.31 -5.43 2.80
CA LEU A 225 5.73 -6.76 2.99
C LEU A 225 6.72 -7.73 3.64
N ALA A 226 7.99 -7.63 3.25
CA ALA A 226 9.03 -8.52 3.76
C ALA A 226 9.38 -8.29 5.24
N GLU A 227 9.24 -7.07 5.75
CA GLU A 227 9.34 -6.80 7.18
C GLU A 227 8.13 -7.32 7.97
N PHE A 228 6.95 -7.37 7.35
CA PHE A 228 5.69 -7.69 8.02
C PHE A 228 5.46 -9.18 8.26
N SER A 229 5.91 -10.04 7.34
CA SER A 229 5.40 -11.40 7.26
C SER A 229 6.08 -12.38 8.22
N GLY A 230 7.33 -12.15 8.69
CA GLY A 230 8.08 -13.09 9.54
C GLY A 230 8.43 -14.45 8.87
N GLU A 231 7.53 -14.91 8.01
CA GLU A 231 7.64 -15.91 6.95
C GLU A 231 7.72 -15.19 5.60
N ALA A 232 8.10 -15.85 4.51
CA ALA A 232 8.17 -15.17 3.22
C ALA A 232 6.78 -14.87 2.65
N ALA A 233 6.54 -13.62 2.25
CA ALA A 233 5.37 -13.30 1.45
C ALA A 233 5.57 -13.90 0.05
N LEU A 234 4.64 -14.74 -0.41
CA LEU A 234 4.65 -15.22 -1.79
C LEU A 234 4.40 -14.04 -2.74
N ILE A 235 5.48 -13.45 -3.23
CA ILE A 235 5.44 -12.44 -4.29
C ILE A 235 5.50 -13.19 -5.61
N GLN A 236 4.47 -13.02 -6.44
CA GLN A 236 4.45 -13.47 -7.84
C GLN A 236 4.65 -12.26 -8.74
N GLU A 237 5.76 -12.25 -9.49
CA GLU A 237 6.05 -11.21 -10.47
C GLU A 237 6.04 -11.82 -11.87
N THR A 238 5.07 -11.41 -12.69
CA THR A 238 5.00 -11.71 -14.13
C THR A 238 5.56 -10.54 -14.91
N GLU A 239 6.76 -10.70 -15.48
CA GLU A 239 7.35 -9.70 -16.37
C GLU A 239 6.89 -9.88 -17.83
N ALA A 240 6.66 -8.77 -18.52
CA ALA A 240 6.44 -8.76 -19.96
C ALA A 240 7.79 -8.95 -20.68
N ALA A 241 8.11 -10.21 -20.98
CA ALA A 241 9.34 -10.69 -21.64
C ALA A 241 10.66 -10.28 -20.96
N PRO A 242 11.67 -11.17 -20.91
CA PRO A 242 12.95 -10.79 -20.34
C PRO A 242 13.54 -9.68 -21.19
N LYS A 243 13.61 -8.45 -20.67
CA LYS A 243 14.71 -7.57 -21.07
C LYS A 243 15.96 -8.35 -20.67
N GLY A 244 16.70 -8.80 -21.68
CA GLY A 244 17.87 -9.66 -21.49
C GLY A 244 18.76 -9.12 -20.38
N ASP A 245 19.52 -10.00 -19.76
CA ASP A 245 20.46 -9.78 -18.65
C ASP A 245 21.36 -8.55 -18.93
N SER A 246 20.83 -7.34 -18.72
CA SER A 246 21.45 -6.08 -19.13
C SER A 246 21.67 -5.18 -17.91
N SER A 247 21.85 -5.80 -16.74
CA SER A 247 22.56 -5.12 -15.67
C SER A 247 24.05 -5.19 -15.99
N PRO A 248 24.78 -4.06 -15.95
CA PRO A 248 26.23 -4.07 -16.13
C PRO A 248 26.88 -5.01 -15.11
N ALA A 249 28.10 -5.44 -15.36
CA ALA A 249 28.94 -6.18 -14.42
C ALA A 249 29.15 -5.33 -13.15
N GLY A 250 28.18 -5.37 -12.24
CA GLY A 250 28.16 -4.61 -11.01
C GLY A 250 28.60 -5.45 -9.82
N ASP A 251 28.91 -4.77 -8.72
CA ASP A 251 29.12 -5.40 -7.42
C ASP A 251 27.81 -6.04 -6.95
N TRP A 252 27.75 -7.36 -7.01
CA TRP A 252 26.60 -8.19 -6.66
C TRP A 252 27.11 -9.41 -5.88
N PRO A 253 26.44 -9.81 -4.79
CA PRO A 253 26.85 -10.99 -4.04
C PRO A 253 26.74 -12.26 -4.88
N ARG A 254 27.58 -13.24 -4.57
CA ARG A 254 27.44 -14.60 -5.12
C ARG A 254 26.66 -15.45 -4.11
N PRO A 255 25.47 -15.96 -4.48
CA PRO A 255 24.76 -16.89 -3.62
C PRO A 255 25.35 -18.30 -3.69
N HIS A 256 25.33 -19.00 -2.57
CA HIS A 256 25.75 -20.39 -2.46
C HIS A 256 24.57 -21.25 -1.97
N TRP A 257 24.43 -22.44 -2.57
CA TRP A 257 23.48 -23.44 -2.11
C TRP A 257 24.13 -24.33 -1.05
N GLU A 258 23.44 -24.52 0.08
CA GLU A 258 23.82 -25.44 1.14
C GLU A 258 22.70 -26.45 1.35
N ALA A 259 22.96 -27.72 1.02
CA ALA A 259 22.02 -28.81 1.27
C ALA A 259 21.94 -29.13 2.78
N ASP A 260 20.72 -29.33 3.30
CA ASP A 260 20.48 -29.77 4.68
C ASP A 260 19.61 -31.04 4.66
N SER A 261 20.23 -32.20 4.87
CA SER A 261 19.65 -33.53 4.67
C SER A 261 18.42 -33.85 5.54
N LEU A 262 18.10 -33.02 6.54
CA LEU A 262 16.98 -33.25 7.46
C LEU A 262 15.87 -32.19 7.39
N LEU A 263 16.13 -31.00 6.81
CA LEU A 263 15.22 -29.84 6.85
C LEU A 263 15.05 -29.09 5.52
N GLY A 264 15.69 -29.54 4.43
CA GLY A 264 15.64 -28.91 3.11
C GLY A 264 16.99 -28.37 2.66
N GLY A 265 17.12 -27.07 2.48
CA GLY A 265 18.41 -26.44 2.21
C GLY A 265 18.39 -24.95 2.47
N ALA A 266 19.51 -24.27 2.26
CA ALA A 266 19.62 -22.84 2.47
C ALA A 266 20.41 -22.19 1.35
N VAL A 267 20.05 -20.95 1.04
CA VAL A 267 20.93 -20.07 0.26
C VAL A 267 21.68 -19.17 1.22
N THR A 268 22.99 -19.06 1.04
CA THR A 268 23.86 -18.19 1.83
C THR A 268 24.58 -17.16 0.98
N LEU A 269 24.90 -16.03 1.60
CA LEU A 269 25.74 -14.96 1.07
C LEU A 269 26.95 -14.76 1.97
N GLU A 270 28.11 -14.52 1.38
CA GLU A 270 29.28 -14.07 2.12
C GLU A 270 29.08 -12.62 2.58
N ARG A 271 29.15 -12.37 3.89
CA ARG A 271 28.88 -11.06 4.50
C ARG A 271 29.75 -9.93 3.92
N ALA A 272 31.02 -10.21 3.64
CA ALA A 272 31.96 -9.23 3.09
C ALA A 272 31.65 -8.86 1.63
N ALA A 273 30.93 -9.72 0.90
CA ALA A 273 30.54 -9.51 -0.50
C ALA A 273 29.18 -8.83 -0.66
N ILE A 274 28.56 -8.36 0.43
CA ILE A 274 27.27 -7.68 0.39
C ILE A 274 27.49 -6.17 0.25
N PRO A 275 27.23 -5.58 -0.93
CA PRO A 275 27.43 -4.16 -1.12
C PRO A 275 26.45 -3.35 -0.24
N PRO A 276 26.83 -2.15 0.23
CA PRO A 276 25.92 -1.26 0.94
C PRO A 276 24.64 -0.93 0.16
N SER A 277 24.73 -0.97 -1.18
CA SER A 277 23.61 -0.74 -2.08
C SER A 277 22.64 -1.90 -2.17
N LEU A 278 22.98 -3.11 -1.72
CA LEU A 278 22.03 -4.23 -1.68
C LEU A 278 21.00 -3.97 -0.59
N PHE A 279 19.75 -3.85 -1.01
CA PHE A 279 18.64 -3.56 -0.11
C PHE A 279 17.85 -4.80 0.25
N TYR A 280 17.68 -5.70 -0.71
CA TYR A 280 16.75 -6.80 -0.59
C TYR A 280 17.23 -7.98 -1.44
N TRP A 281 17.05 -9.19 -0.93
CA TRP A 281 17.22 -10.39 -1.72
C TRP A 281 16.24 -11.48 -1.29
N GLU A 282 15.93 -12.37 -2.22
CA GLU A 282 14.90 -13.38 -2.08
C GLU A 282 15.20 -14.62 -2.92
N VAL A 283 14.52 -15.71 -2.60
CA VAL A 283 14.76 -17.02 -3.20
C VAL A 283 13.46 -17.67 -3.63
N ASP A 284 13.43 -18.13 -4.87
CA ASP A 284 12.44 -19.05 -5.42
C ASP A 284 13.05 -20.47 -5.45
N PRO A 285 12.55 -21.42 -4.65
CA PRO A 285 13.08 -22.78 -4.59
C PRO A 285 12.72 -23.63 -5.81
N ASN A 286 11.77 -23.20 -6.64
CA ASN A 286 11.16 -23.99 -7.71
C ASN A 286 10.93 -23.13 -8.97
N TRP A 287 11.97 -22.41 -9.39
CA TRP A 287 11.90 -21.47 -10.52
C TRP A 287 11.63 -22.18 -11.85
N ASP A 288 10.53 -21.80 -12.49
CA ASP A 288 10.05 -22.38 -13.76
C ASP A 288 10.51 -21.63 -15.02
N GLY A 289 11.32 -20.59 -14.86
CA GLY A 289 11.77 -19.73 -15.95
C GLY A 289 10.79 -18.62 -16.34
N ARG A 290 9.61 -18.53 -15.72
CA ARG A 290 8.54 -17.60 -16.09
C ARG A 290 8.03 -16.76 -14.93
N VAL A 291 7.67 -17.36 -13.80
CA VAL A 291 7.01 -16.68 -12.67
C VAL A 291 7.86 -16.85 -11.42
N PHE A 292 8.32 -15.73 -10.85
CA PHE A 292 9.22 -15.79 -9.70
C PHE A 292 8.35 -15.90 -8.47
N ARG A 293 8.54 -16.96 -7.69
CA ARG A 293 7.74 -17.29 -6.50
C ARG A 293 8.62 -17.18 -5.27
N SER A 294 8.64 -15.98 -4.68
CA SER A 294 9.41 -15.73 -3.45
C SER A 294 8.96 -16.65 -2.32
N ALA A 295 9.88 -17.46 -1.78
CA ALA A 295 9.62 -18.37 -0.65
C ALA A 295 10.51 -18.10 0.57
N ALA A 296 11.57 -17.31 0.41
CA ALA A 296 12.38 -16.79 1.50
C ALA A 296 12.98 -15.44 1.10
N GLN A 297 13.14 -14.52 2.06
CA GLN A 297 13.59 -13.16 1.78
C GLN A 297 14.33 -12.52 2.95
N ALA A 298 15.23 -11.59 2.64
CA ALA A 298 15.92 -10.76 3.61
C ALA A 298 16.01 -9.30 3.10
N VAL A 299 15.70 -8.37 4.00
CA VAL A 299 15.70 -6.93 3.76
C VAL A 299 16.76 -6.28 4.64
N ARG A 300 17.45 -5.27 4.13
CA ARG A 300 18.33 -4.42 4.92
C ARG A 300 17.50 -3.47 5.78
N PRO A 301 17.58 -3.54 7.12
CA PRO A 301 16.82 -2.63 7.97
C PRO A 301 17.30 -1.19 7.81
N TRP A 302 16.36 -0.23 7.74
CA TRP A 302 16.63 1.20 7.53
C TRP A 302 17.64 1.82 8.52
N ARG A 303 17.78 1.25 9.72
CA ARG A 303 18.66 1.77 10.79
C ARG A 303 19.77 0.82 11.25
N LYS A 304 19.66 -0.48 10.99
CA LYS A 304 20.55 -1.50 11.57
C LYS A 304 21.52 -2.14 10.58
N GLY A 305 21.52 -1.70 9.32
CA GLY A 305 22.67 -1.81 8.41
C GLY A 305 23.09 -3.20 7.97
N GLU A 306 22.65 -4.29 8.61
CA GLU A 306 23.01 -5.65 8.23
C GLU A 306 21.80 -6.38 7.65
N ILE A 307 21.99 -6.94 6.46
CA ILE A 307 21.00 -7.80 5.81
C ILE A 307 21.25 -9.25 6.22
N GLY A 308 20.17 -10.04 6.36
CA GLY A 308 20.30 -11.47 6.63
C GLY A 308 21.12 -12.16 5.54
N THR A 309 22.07 -13.01 5.93
CA THR A 309 23.01 -13.68 5.02
C THR A 309 22.67 -15.14 4.75
N ARG A 310 21.58 -15.65 5.36
CA ARG A 310 21.14 -17.04 5.23
C ARG A 310 19.62 -17.09 5.15
N LEU A 311 19.11 -17.71 4.10
CA LEU A 311 17.68 -17.95 3.90
C LEU A 311 17.44 -19.46 3.82
N ARG A 312 16.68 -19.99 4.79
CA ARG A 312 16.30 -21.41 4.83
C ARG A 312 15.11 -21.66 3.91
N LEU A 313 15.12 -22.78 3.21
CA LEU A 313 14.09 -23.22 2.29
C LEU A 313 13.61 -24.61 2.67
N SER A 314 12.30 -24.82 2.55
CA SER A 314 11.66 -26.13 2.59
C SER A 314 11.14 -26.50 1.19
N GLY A 315 11.07 -27.79 0.86
CA GLY A 315 10.42 -28.28 -0.36
C GLY A 315 11.09 -27.86 -1.67
N VAL A 316 12.42 -27.93 -1.74
CA VAL A 316 13.16 -27.71 -2.99
C VAL A 316 12.96 -28.92 -3.92
N GLY A 317 12.35 -28.70 -5.07
CA GLY A 317 12.03 -29.73 -6.06
C GLY A 317 12.42 -29.36 -7.50
N GLY A 318 13.10 -28.23 -7.70
CA GLY A 318 13.50 -27.72 -9.01
C GLY A 318 14.72 -26.80 -8.95
N LYS A 319 14.86 -25.95 -9.97
CA LYS A 319 15.96 -24.97 -10.03
C LYS A 319 15.75 -23.88 -8.98
N VAL A 320 16.74 -23.66 -8.13
CA VAL A 320 16.71 -22.54 -7.17
C VAL A 320 17.14 -21.26 -7.89
N CYS A 321 16.35 -20.21 -7.78
CA CYS A 321 16.65 -18.89 -8.33
C CYS A 321 16.72 -17.86 -7.22
N VAL A 322 17.82 -17.13 -7.17
CA VAL A 322 18.03 -16.03 -6.23
C VAL A 322 17.85 -14.72 -6.97
N ARG A 323 17.07 -13.81 -6.39
CA ARG A 323 16.88 -12.46 -6.92
C ARG A 323 17.41 -11.42 -5.94
N PHE A 324 18.21 -10.50 -6.44
CA PHE A 324 18.79 -9.38 -5.72
C PHE A 324 18.18 -8.07 -6.19
N ARG A 325 17.95 -7.13 -5.28
CA ARG A 325 17.59 -5.75 -5.61
C ARG A 325 18.46 -4.74 -4.86
N LYS A 326 18.96 -3.75 -5.58
CA LYS A 326 19.66 -2.59 -5.02
C LYS A 326 18.70 -1.46 -4.67
N ILE A 327 19.16 -0.52 -3.84
CA ILE A 327 18.43 0.72 -3.48
C ILE A 327 18.08 1.55 -4.74
N THR A 328 18.89 1.43 -5.80
CA THR A 328 18.69 2.07 -7.11
C THR A 328 17.58 1.44 -7.95
N GLY A 329 17.02 0.30 -7.52
CA GLY A 329 16.02 -0.46 -8.29
C GLY A 329 16.62 -1.47 -9.27
N GLU A 330 17.94 -1.46 -9.49
CA GLU A 330 18.63 -2.49 -10.27
C GLU A 330 18.34 -3.87 -9.68
N THR A 331 18.11 -4.85 -10.56
CA THR A 331 17.72 -6.21 -10.17
C THR A 331 18.62 -7.21 -10.88
N ARG A 332 19.10 -8.23 -10.16
CA ARG A 332 19.88 -9.34 -10.72
C ARG A 332 19.29 -10.67 -10.30
N ARG A 333 19.30 -11.64 -11.21
CA ARG A 333 18.94 -13.03 -10.90
C ARG A 333 20.14 -13.95 -11.05
N VAL A 334 20.19 -14.97 -10.21
CA VAL A 334 21.18 -16.04 -10.29
C VAL A 334 20.44 -17.36 -10.11
N VAL A 335 20.42 -18.18 -11.15
CA VAL A 335 19.93 -19.56 -11.05
C VAL A 335 21.08 -20.41 -10.54
N LEU A 336 20.87 -21.08 -9.41
CA LEU A 336 21.83 -21.98 -8.82
C LEU A 336 21.69 -23.38 -9.44
N GLU A 337 22.82 -24.04 -9.63
CA GLU A 337 22.87 -25.48 -9.85
C GLU A 337 22.79 -26.12 -8.46
N THR A 338 21.66 -26.77 -8.17
CA THR A 338 21.36 -27.38 -6.87
C THR A 338 21.68 -28.86 -6.81
#